data_AF-A0AAN6ZQF6-F1
#
_entry.id   AF-A0AAN6ZQF6-F1
#
_cell.length_a   1.000
_cell.length_b   1.000
_cell.length_c   1.000
_cell.angle_alpha   90.00
_cell.angle_beta   90.00
_cell.angle_gamma   90.00
#
_symmetry.space_group_name_H-M   'P 1'
#
loop_
_entity.id
_entity.type
_entity.pdbx_description
1 polymer ?
#
loop_
_entity_poly.entity_id
_entity_poly.type
_entity_poly.pdbx_seq_one_letter_code
_entity_poly.pdbx_strand_id
1 'polypeptide(L)'
;MPRANSPAKPADPLRNPKLLRALDDLKSSSLDDYTIIKLSEPISTADPSTSSLLTSRHSHHPNNDDLTTNTTTAPRTSDVSTASSSAPTPTTLEADLSHYRELFAKLRFSYVEQVTKEKFIRAIVGDPPLIVSPQENADLEARNAAAKAELKKLKGEVAGMVGDLEVRGRELAGRLERVRGEMEVAVHLPDTIAELEARVAALREQQKERLAAVPGSRPEMAMPLGRTRAVVEERRGELGRVERAVEVLGGQQVPRKRKEVERLRAEVGGLEKRRENSAVAAREAKRRREGAQGGMEDELEARGRWFRASEAVLRQVLDLKG
;
A
#
# COMPACT_ATOMS: atom_id res chain seq x y z
N MET A 1 13.67 1.42 35.92
CA MET A 1 13.28 2.79 36.32
C MET A 1 14.48 3.71 36.09
N PRO A 2 14.36 4.97 35.63
CA PRO A 2 13.27 5.61 34.90
C PRO A 2 13.77 6.46 33.69
N ARG A 3 12.78 7.00 32.96
CA ARG A 3 12.87 7.96 31.85
C ARG A 3 13.53 9.28 32.25
N ALA A 4 14.19 9.94 31.29
CA ALA A 4 14.36 11.39 31.30
C ALA A 4 13.82 11.96 29.97
N ASN A 5 12.52 12.29 30.00
CA ASN A 5 11.91 13.22 29.07
C ASN A 5 12.51 14.61 29.36
N SER A 6 13.07 15.26 28.34
CA SER A 6 13.35 16.70 28.39
C SER A 6 12.18 17.45 27.73
N PRO A 7 11.67 18.53 28.34
CA PRO A 7 10.37 19.10 28.01
C PRO A 7 10.40 19.92 26.71
N ALA A 8 9.41 19.64 25.87
CA ALA A 8 9.04 20.46 24.73
C ALA A 8 8.72 21.89 25.20
N LYS A 9 9.49 22.85 24.70
CA LYS A 9 9.26 24.28 24.90
C LYS A 9 7.96 24.66 24.17
N PRO A 10 6.96 25.26 24.84
CA PRO A 10 5.71 25.61 24.19
C PRO A 10 5.94 26.69 23.13
N ALA A 11 5.40 26.46 21.94
CA ALA A 11 5.42 27.39 20.82
C ALA A 11 4.66 28.67 21.20
N ASP A 12 5.37 29.79 21.23
CA ASP A 12 4.78 31.12 21.40
C ASP A 12 3.81 31.44 20.25
N PRO A 13 2.51 31.64 20.49
CA PRO A 13 1.52 31.98 19.45
C PRO A 13 1.63 33.44 18.96
N LEU A 14 2.63 34.21 19.43
CA LEU A 14 2.75 35.65 19.20
C LEU A 14 3.87 36.05 18.22
N ARG A 15 4.58 35.10 17.61
CA ARG A 15 5.59 35.41 16.56
C ARG A 15 5.00 35.68 15.18
N ASN A 16 3.71 35.36 14.98
CA ASN A 16 3.10 35.38 13.65
C ASN A 16 2.52 36.72 13.16
N PRO A 17 2.21 37.77 13.95
CA PRO A 17 1.66 38.99 13.37
C PRO A 17 2.74 39.81 12.64
N LYS A 18 4.00 39.73 13.08
CA LYS A 18 5.13 40.40 12.41
C LYS A 18 5.55 39.67 11.14
N LEU A 19 5.52 38.33 11.13
CA LEU A 19 5.80 37.56 9.93
C LEU A 19 4.68 37.68 8.90
N LEU A 20 3.42 37.68 9.33
CA LEU A 20 2.29 37.90 8.43
C LEU A 20 2.29 39.33 7.86
N ARG A 21 2.61 40.35 8.68
CA ARG A 21 2.85 41.71 8.16
C ARG A 21 4.03 41.78 7.21
N ALA A 22 5.15 41.14 7.54
CA ALA A 22 6.30 41.09 6.62
C ALA A 22 5.96 40.36 5.31
N LEU A 23 5.07 39.38 5.33
CA LEU A 23 4.59 38.69 4.13
C LEU A 23 3.60 39.54 3.32
N ASP A 24 2.75 40.33 3.99
CA ASP A 24 1.84 41.29 3.34
C ASP A 24 2.60 42.50 2.78
N ASP A 25 3.62 42.97 3.49
CA ASP A 25 4.55 44.01 3.04
C ASP A 25 5.40 43.50 1.87
N LEU A 26 5.80 42.23 1.86
CA LEU A 26 6.51 41.63 0.71
C LEU A 26 5.58 41.39 -0.49
N LYS A 27 4.32 41.07 -0.24
CA LYS A 27 3.29 40.86 -1.27
C LYS A 27 2.80 42.18 -1.87
N SER A 28 2.80 43.25 -1.09
CA SER A 28 2.54 44.61 -1.56
C SER A 28 3.77 45.25 -2.21
N SER A 29 4.99 44.97 -1.73
CA SER A 29 6.22 45.41 -2.41
C SER A 29 6.52 44.63 -3.69
N SER A 30 6.03 43.39 -3.81
CA SER A 30 6.08 42.61 -5.06
C SER A 30 5.10 43.13 -6.13
N LEU A 31 4.23 44.08 -5.78
CA LEU A 31 3.34 44.76 -6.73
C LEU A 31 3.94 46.06 -7.28
N ASP A 32 5.05 46.52 -6.69
CA ASP A 32 5.98 47.45 -7.32
C ASP A 32 7.01 46.69 -8.16
N ASP A 33 6.51 45.72 -8.93
CA ASP A 33 7.26 45.19 -10.05
C ASP A 33 7.55 46.35 -10.99
N TYR A 34 8.84 46.60 -11.20
CA TYR A 34 9.38 47.33 -12.34
C TYR A 34 9.00 46.56 -13.61
N THR A 35 7.72 46.62 -13.95
CA THR A 35 7.17 46.09 -15.18
C THR A 35 7.72 46.93 -16.31
N ILE A 36 8.12 46.26 -17.39
CA ILE A 36 8.66 46.89 -18.62
C ILE A 36 7.74 48.03 -19.11
N ILE A 37 6.45 47.95 -18.78
CA ILE A 37 5.42 48.97 -19.01
C ILE A 37 5.77 50.30 -18.32
N LYS A 38 6.13 50.30 -17.02
CA LYS A 38 6.54 51.52 -16.28
C LYS A 38 7.86 52.12 -16.80
N LEU A 39 8.74 51.30 -17.39
CA LEU A 39 9.99 51.76 -18.03
C LEU A 39 9.78 52.30 -19.45
N SER A 40 8.62 52.02 -20.07
CA SER A 40 8.26 52.47 -21.42
C SER A 40 7.38 53.71 -21.45
N GLU A 41 7.01 54.26 -20.29
CA GLU A 41 6.36 55.57 -20.23
C GLU A 41 7.36 56.66 -20.66
N PRO A 42 6.96 57.60 -21.54
CA PRO A 42 7.82 58.73 -21.88
C PRO A 42 8.07 59.57 -20.62
N ILE A 43 9.34 59.94 -20.38
CA ILE A 43 9.80 60.76 -19.24
C ILE A 43 9.03 62.12 -19.12
N SER A 44 8.20 62.47 -20.11
CA SER A 44 7.39 63.69 -20.15
C SER A 44 6.28 63.81 -19.09
N THR A 45 5.98 62.77 -18.30
CA THR A 45 4.96 62.83 -17.22
C THR A 45 5.53 62.99 -15.81
N ALA A 46 6.84 63.25 -15.68
CA ALA A 46 7.38 63.76 -14.41
C ALA A 46 6.74 65.12 -14.08
N ASP A 47 6.10 65.21 -12.92
CA ASP A 47 5.38 66.39 -12.42
C ASP A 47 6.04 67.74 -12.77
N PRO A 48 5.31 68.72 -13.36
CA PRO A 48 5.81 70.08 -13.61
C PRO A 48 5.94 70.95 -12.33
N SER A 49 5.96 70.37 -11.13
CA SER A 49 5.84 71.11 -9.87
C SER A 49 7.15 71.67 -9.30
N THR A 50 8.28 71.55 -10.01
CA THR A 50 9.57 72.12 -9.55
C THR A 50 10.42 72.68 -10.70
N SER A 51 9.90 73.65 -11.46
CA SER A 51 10.71 74.63 -12.22
C SER A 51 9.84 75.75 -12.78
N SER A 52 9.09 76.41 -11.89
CA SER A 52 8.62 77.78 -12.12
C SER A 52 9.66 78.70 -11.52
N LEU A 53 10.52 79.27 -12.35
CA LEU A 53 11.14 80.60 -12.19
C LEU A 53 12.03 80.82 -13.41
N LEU A 54 11.49 81.59 -14.38
CA LEU A 54 12.14 82.46 -15.37
C LEU A 54 11.44 82.39 -16.73
N THR A 55 10.24 82.97 -16.79
CA THR A 55 9.59 83.39 -18.05
C THR A 55 9.30 84.89 -17.98
N SER A 56 9.99 85.69 -18.80
CA SER A 56 9.64 87.06 -19.23
C SER A 56 10.84 87.65 -19.98
N ARG A 57 10.80 88.18 -21.21
CA ARG A 57 9.75 88.80 -22.05
C ARG A 57 10.26 88.79 -23.52
N HIS A 58 9.44 88.49 -24.54
CA HIS A 58 8.68 89.43 -25.40
C HIS A 58 9.60 90.32 -26.28
N SER A 59 9.50 90.51 -27.61
CA SER A 59 8.58 90.10 -28.69
C SER A 59 9.09 90.64 -30.06
N HIS A 60 8.71 89.96 -31.15
CA HIS A 60 8.42 90.45 -32.52
C HIS A 60 9.47 91.13 -33.42
N HIS A 61 9.71 90.52 -34.60
CA HIS A 61 9.61 91.21 -35.92
C HIS A 61 9.36 90.19 -37.07
N PRO A 62 8.48 90.48 -38.07
CA PRO A 62 8.19 89.61 -39.22
C PRO A 62 8.74 90.14 -40.57
N ASN A 63 8.63 89.30 -41.61
CA ASN A 63 8.84 89.47 -43.08
C ASN A 63 10.06 88.68 -43.60
N ASN A 64 10.08 88.09 -44.79
CA ASN A 64 9.11 87.48 -45.72
C ASN A 64 9.99 86.84 -46.83
N ASP A 65 9.42 85.88 -47.56
CA ASP A 65 9.87 85.34 -48.87
C ASP A 65 11.17 84.50 -48.93
N ASP A 66 11.00 83.18 -49.11
CA ASP A 66 11.40 82.59 -50.40
C ASP A 66 10.55 81.34 -50.71
N LEU A 67 10.13 81.25 -51.97
CA LEU A 67 9.19 80.30 -52.54
C LEU A 67 9.97 79.36 -53.45
N THR A 68 10.13 78.08 -53.13
CA THR A 68 10.28 77.04 -54.16
C THR A 68 9.94 75.63 -53.66
N THR A 69 8.96 75.04 -54.37
CA THR A 69 8.81 73.61 -54.71
C THR A 69 8.31 72.60 -53.68
N ASN A 70 7.03 72.21 -53.88
CA ASN A 70 6.54 70.83 -53.96
C ASN A 70 7.20 69.79 -53.04
N THR A 71 6.46 69.35 -52.02
CA THR A 71 5.67 68.11 -52.04
C THR A 71 5.33 67.77 -50.60
N THR A 72 4.03 67.82 -50.29
CA THR A 72 3.46 67.47 -49.00
C THR A 72 3.61 65.96 -48.76
N THR A 73 4.74 65.53 -48.21
CA THR A 73 4.85 64.24 -47.54
C THR A 73 5.16 64.51 -46.07
N ALA A 74 4.09 64.76 -45.32
CA ALA A 74 4.11 64.60 -43.89
C ALA A 74 4.77 63.24 -43.57
N PRO A 75 5.76 63.16 -42.66
CA PRO A 75 6.15 61.87 -42.13
C PRO A 75 4.92 61.32 -41.42
N ARG A 76 4.36 60.23 -41.96
CA ARG A 76 3.29 59.47 -41.32
C ARG A 76 3.85 58.88 -40.02
N THR A 77 3.85 59.66 -38.95
CA THR A 77 4.05 59.19 -37.58
C THR A 77 2.70 58.70 -37.07
N SER A 78 2.19 57.63 -37.67
CA SER A 78 0.90 57.07 -37.27
C SER A 78 0.88 55.58 -37.63
N ASP A 79 1.54 54.76 -36.80
CA ASP A 79 0.92 53.58 -36.18
C ASP A 79 1.88 52.92 -35.17
N VAL A 80 1.97 53.46 -33.94
CA VAL A 80 2.52 52.75 -32.77
C VAL A 80 1.51 52.95 -31.63
N SER A 81 0.25 52.62 -31.89
CA SER A 81 -0.81 52.74 -30.88
C SER A 81 -1.92 51.74 -31.15
N THR A 82 -1.56 50.45 -31.27
CA THR A 82 -2.54 49.35 -31.39
C THR A 82 -2.10 48.07 -30.65
N ALA A 83 -1.27 48.19 -29.60
CA ALA A 83 -0.90 47.05 -28.76
C ALA A 83 -1.29 47.18 -27.28
N SER A 84 -1.94 48.27 -26.85
CA SER A 84 -2.19 48.55 -25.43
C SER A 84 -3.49 47.98 -24.86
N SER A 85 -4.28 47.20 -25.61
CA SER A 85 -5.56 46.64 -25.12
C SER A 85 -5.77 45.15 -25.32
N SER A 86 -4.76 44.43 -25.81
CA SER A 86 -4.80 42.97 -25.93
C SER A 86 -3.99 42.37 -24.79
N ALA A 87 -4.59 41.49 -23.98
CA ALA A 87 -3.84 40.67 -23.04
C ALA A 87 -2.64 40.05 -23.80
N PRO A 88 -1.40 40.15 -23.29
CA PRO A 88 -0.23 39.71 -24.01
C PRO A 88 -0.33 38.20 -24.21
N THR A 89 -0.63 37.78 -25.43
CA THR A 89 -0.49 36.38 -25.82
C THR A 89 1.00 36.07 -25.88
N PRO A 90 1.43 34.83 -25.55
CA PRO A 90 2.86 34.48 -25.50
C PRO A 90 3.60 34.84 -26.79
N THR A 91 2.94 34.71 -27.94
CA THR A 91 3.48 35.06 -29.25
C THR A 91 3.67 36.57 -29.45
N THR A 92 2.79 37.41 -28.92
CA THR A 92 2.94 38.88 -28.97
C THR A 92 4.11 39.34 -28.10
N LEU A 93 4.29 38.72 -26.93
CA LEU A 93 5.39 39.06 -26.01
C LEU A 93 6.77 38.70 -26.60
N GLU A 94 6.88 37.58 -27.31
CA GLU A 94 8.11 37.22 -28.03
C GLU A 94 8.46 38.22 -29.14
N ALA A 95 7.44 38.67 -29.90
CA ALA A 95 7.62 39.69 -30.93
C ALA A 95 8.09 41.03 -30.33
N ASP A 96 7.46 41.50 -29.26
CA ASP A 96 7.86 42.73 -28.58
C ASP A 96 9.28 42.64 -28.01
N LEU A 97 9.64 41.51 -27.38
CA LEU A 97 11.01 41.30 -26.87
C LEU A 97 12.06 41.32 -27.98
N SER A 98 11.76 40.76 -29.16
CA SER A 98 12.66 40.84 -30.31
C SER A 98 12.80 42.27 -30.83
N HIS A 99 11.69 43.02 -30.94
CA HIS A 99 11.70 44.41 -31.36
C HIS A 99 12.53 45.29 -30.42
N TYR A 100 12.32 45.18 -29.10
CA TYR A 100 13.09 45.96 -28.13
C TYR A 100 14.57 45.59 -28.13
N ARG A 101 14.92 44.30 -28.31
CA ARG A 101 16.32 43.88 -28.45
C ARG A 101 17.01 44.57 -29.63
N GLU A 102 16.33 44.65 -30.77
CA GLU A 102 16.87 45.34 -31.95
C GLU A 102 16.98 46.86 -31.74
N LEU A 103 15.96 47.48 -31.15
CA LEU A 103 15.96 48.91 -30.84
C LEU A 103 17.10 49.27 -29.88
N PHE A 104 17.25 48.54 -28.77
CA PHE A 104 18.32 48.78 -27.82
C PHE A 104 19.70 48.45 -28.40
N ALA A 105 19.81 47.45 -29.28
CA ALA A 105 21.06 47.19 -30.00
C ALA A 105 21.46 48.37 -30.90
N LYS A 106 20.50 48.94 -31.65
CA LYS A 106 20.71 50.13 -32.48
C LYS A 106 21.08 51.35 -31.64
N LEU A 107 20.37 51.57 -30.54
CA LEU A 107 20.63 52.69 -29.63
C LEU A 107 22.01 52.58 -28.97
N ARG A 108 22.38 51.38 -28.50
CA ARG A 108 23.69 51.11 -27.93
C ARG A 108 24.81 51.33 -28.95
N PHE A 109 24.62 50.88 -30.19
CA PHE A 109 25.58 51.11 -31.28
C PHE A 109 25.75 52.60 -31.56
N SER A 110 24.66 53.32 -31.78
CA SER A 110 24.67 54.76 -32.05
C SER A 110 25.33 55.56 -30.91
N TYR A 111 25.03 55.24 -29.65
CA TYR A 111 25.63 55.89 -28.50
C TYR A 111 27.14 55.65 -28.41
N VAL A 112 27.58 54.39 -28.56
CA VAL A 112 29.02 54.06 -28.52
C VAL A 112 29.75 54.73 -29.68
N GLU A 113 29.15 54.76 -30.87
CA GLU A 113 29.71 55.46 -32.03
C GLU A 113 29.82 56.98 -31.78
N GLN A 114 28.78 57.60 -31.23
CA GLN A 114 28.79 59.04 -30.93
C GLN A 114 29.84 59.39 -29.87
N VAL A 115 29.88 58.65 -28.76
CA VAL A 115 30.85 58.88 -27.68
C VAL A 115 32.28 58.65 -28.16
N THR A 116 32.52 57.65 -29.01
CA THR A 116 33.86 57.41 -29.58
C THR A 116 34.26 58.51 -30.55
N LYS A 117 33.35 58.97 -31.42
CA LYS A 117 33.58 60.13 -32.29
C LYS A 117 33.90 61.39 -31.49
N GLU A 118 33.12 61.70 -30.46
CA GLU A 118 33.38 62.87 -29.60
C GLU A 118 34.73 62.76 -28.88
N LYS A 119 35.02 61.59 -28.27
CA LYS A 119 36.31 61.36 -27.61
C LYS A 119 37.48 61.50 -28.57
N PHE A 120 37.35 61.03 -29.81
CA PHE A 120 38.38 61.16 -30.84
C PHE A 120 38.62 62.62 -31.21
N ILE A 121 37.55 63.38 -31.47
CA ILE A 121 37.66 64.82 -31.77
C ILE A 121 38.29 65.56 -30.59
N ARG A 122 37.84 65.29 -29.35
CA ARG A 122 38.42 65.91 -28.15
C ARG A 122 39.88 65.52 -27.93
N ALA A 123 40.28 64.30 -28.29
CA ALA A 123 41.68 63.87 -28.19
C ALA A 123 42.61 64.58 -29.19
N ILE A 124 42.10 64.92 -30.38
CA ILE A 124 42.85 65.64 -31.43
C ILE A 124 42.86 67.15 -31.20
N VAL A 125 41.72 67.71 -30.77
CA VAL A 125 41.51 69.16 -30.62
C VAL A 125 41.85 69.66 -29.20
N GLY A 126 41.95 68.75 -28.22
CA GLY A 126 42.35 69.08 -26.86
C GLY A 126 43.80 69.55 -26.78
N ASP A 127 44.07 70.48 -25.85
CA ASP A 127 45.41 71.01 -25.59
C ASP A 127 45.85 70.58 -24.18
N PRO A 128 46.86 69.70 -24.01
CA PRO A 128 47.70 69.09 -25.04
C PRO A 128 47.04 67.91 -25.77
N PRO A 129 47.40 67.66 -27.05
CA PRO A 129 46.82 66.57 -27.83
C PRO A 129 47.21 65.21 -27.24
N LEU A 130 46.22 64.31 -27.15
CA LEU A 130 46.44 62.99 -26.56
C LEU A 130 47.11 62.07 -27.59
N ILE A 131 48.43 61.97 -27.55
CA ILE A 131 49.20 61.05 -28.39
C ILE A 131 49.30 59.71 -27.65
N VAL A 132 48.54 58.72 -28.10
CA VAL A 132 48.65 57.36 -27.55
C VAL A 132 49.91 56.71 -28.11
N SER A 133 50.82 56.30 -27.23
CA SER A 133 52.03 55.62 -27.66
C SER A 133 51.74 54.17 -28.13
N PRO A 134 52.52 53.62 -29.07
CA PRO A 134 52.37 52.21 -29.47
C PRO A 134 52.49 51.24 -28.28
N GLN A 135 53.27 51.61 -27.26
CA GLN A 135 53.43 50.84 -26.03
C GLN A 135 52.15 50.85 -25.17
N GLU A 136 51.50 52.01 -25.00
CA GLU A 136 50.22 52.11 -24.30
C GLU A 136 49.13 51.29 -24.99
N ASN A 137 49.10 51.29 -26.32
CA ASN A 137 48.19 50.43 -27.08
C ASN A 137 48.46 48.95 -26.84
N ALA A 138 49.72 48.51 -26.86
CA ALA A 138 50.09 47.13 -26.57
C ALA A 138 49.68 46.71 -25.14
N ASP A 139 49.88 47.59 -24.16
CA ASP A 139 49.49 47.35 -22.76
C ASP A 139 47.95 47.28 -22.61
N LEU A 140 47.21 48.15 -23.30
CA LEU A 140 45.74 48.14 -23.32
C LEU A 140 45.18 46.90 -24.03
N GLU A 141 45.81 46.46 -25.11
CA GLU A 141 45.46 45.22 -25.81
C GLU A 141 45.68 44.00 -24.91
N ALA A 142 46.81 43.94 -24.19
CA ALA A 142 47.10 42.87 -23.25
C ALA A 142 46.07 42.82 -22.10
N ARG A 143 45.73 43.97 -21.49
CA ARG A 143 44.70 44.05 -20.44
C ARG A 143 43.32 43.67 -20.95
N ASN A 144 42.95 44.14 -22.15
CA ASN A 144 41.67 43.77 -22.77
C ASN A 144 41.61 42.28 -23.11
N ALA A 145 42.71 41.68 -23.55
CA ALA A 145 42.79 40.24 -23.82
C ALA A 145 42.61 39.43 -22.53
N ALA A 146 43.27 39.83 -21.44
CA ALA A 146 43.11 39.21 -20.13
C ALA A 146 41.66 39.31 -19.62
N ALA A 147 41.09 40.53 -19.62
CA ALA A 147 39.70 40.76 -19.19
C ALA A 147 38.68 40.01 -20.07
N LYS A 148 38.92 39.91 -21.39
CA LYS A 148 38.08 39.10 -22.29
C LYS A 148 38.17 37.61 -21.99
N ALA A 149 39.35 37.10 -21.65
CA ALA A 149 39.54 35.70 -21.28
C ALA A 149 38.80 35.37 -19.98
N GLU A 150 38.92 36.22 -18.96
CA GLU A 150 38.18 36.09 -17.71
C GLU A 150 36.67 36.16 -17.93
N LEU A 151 36.19 37.14 -18.68
CA LEU A 151 34.76 37.26 -18.99
C LEU A 151 34.24 36.03 -19.74
N LYS A 152 35.03 35.47 -20.66
CA LYS A 152 34.65 34.25 -21.39
C LYS A 152 34.56 33.04 -20.45
N LYS A 153 35.48 32.93 -19.49
CA LYS A 153 35.45 31.89 -18.45
C LYS A 153 34.19 32.03 -17.59
N LEU A 154 33.94 33.21 -17.02
CA LEU A 154 32.76 33.45 -16.18
C LEU A 154 31.45 33.23 -16.96
N LYS A 155 31.37 33.65 -18.22
CA LYS A 155 30.20 33.38 -19.08
C LYS A 155 29.96 31.88 -19.27
N GLY A 156 31.03 31.10 -19.43
CA GLY A 156 30.94 29.63 -19.51
C GLY A 156 30.43 29.01 -18.21
N GLU A 157 30.94 29.46 -17.08
CA GLU A 157 30.51 28.99 -15.75
C GLU A 157 29.04 29.33 -15.49
N VAL A 158 28.61 30.57 -15.77
CA VAL A 158 27.21 30.99 -15.62
C VAL A 158 26.30 30.21 -16.56
N ALA A 159 26.68 30.01 -17.83
CA ALA A 159 25.90 29.21 -18.76
C ALA A 159 25.75 27.76 -18.28
N GLY A 160 26.82 27.18 -17.71
CA GLY A 160 26.77 25.85 -17.07
C GLY A 160 25.80 25.81 -15.89
N MET A 161 25.90 26.77 -14.97
CA MET A 161 24.98 26.85 -13.82
C MET A 161 23.52 27.02 -14.23
N VAL A 162 23.24 27.82 -15.26
CA VAL A 162 21.88 27.98 -15.80
C VAL A 162 21.38 26.66 -16.38
N GLY A 163 22.20 25.94 -17.16
CA GLY A 163 21.84 24.62 -17.69
C GLY A 163 21.52 23.61 -16.57
N ASP A 164 22.34 23.57 -15.53
CA ASP A 164 22.10 22.71 -14.36
C ASP A 164 20.81 23.07 -13.63
N LEU A 165 20.52 24.37 -13.46
CA LEU A 165 19.29 24.84 -12.84
C LEU A 165 18.06 24.47 -13.66
N GLU A 166 18.13 24.56 -14.99
CA GLU A 166 17.03 24.14 -15.85
C GLU A 166 16.76 22.64 -15.76
N VAL A 167 17.81 21.81 -15.75
CA VAL A 167 17.67 20.36 -15.59
C VAL A 167 17.02 20.04 -14.24
N ARG A 168 17.52 20.63 -13.16
CA ARG A 168 16.96 20.46 -11.81
C ARG A 168 15.53 20.98 -11.70
N GLY A 169 15.23 22.10 -12.37
CA GLY A 169 13.89 22.68 -12.44
C GLY A 169 12.90 21.73 -13.11
N ARG A 170 13.28 21.14 -14.25
CA ARG A 170 12.47 20.12 -14.94
C ARG A 170 12.28 18.87 -14.09
N GLU A 171 13.33 18.40 -13.43
CA GLU A 171 13.24 17.24 -12.54
C GLU A 171 12.33 17.49 -11.34
N LEU A 172 12.45 18.66 -10.71
CA LEU A 172 11.62 19.07 -9.58
C LEU A 172 10.16 19.20 -9.99
N ALA A 173 9.86 19.80 -11.14
CA ALA A 173 8.51 19.86 -11.68
C ALA A 173 7.92 18.45 -11.87
N GLY A 174 8.68 17.54 -12.49
CA GLY A 174 8.24 16.15 -12.65
C GLY A 174 8.06 15.39 -11.33
N ARG A 175 8.85 15.70 -10.29
CA ARG A 175 8.66 15.14 -8.94
C ARG A 175 7.40 15.69 -8.27
N LEU A 176 7.14 17.00 -8.39
CA LEU A 176 5.95 17.64 -7.84
C LEU A 176 4.67 17.09 -8.44
N GLU A 177 4.62 16.91 -9.76
CA GLU A 177 3.45 16.31 -10.43
C GLU A 177 3.19 14.87 -9.98
N ARG A 178 4.24 14.06 -9.78
CA ARG A 178 4.08 12.70 -9.22
C ARG A 178 3.52 12.73 -7.81
N VAL A 179 4.07 13.57 -6.93
CA VAL A 179 3.60 13.69 -5.54
C VAL A 179 2.16 14.20 -5.50
N ARG A 180 1.77 15.11 -6.40
CA ARG A 180 0.38 15.56 -6.54
C ARG A 180 -0.54 14.40 -6.93
N GLY A 181 -0.17 13.61 -7.93
CA GLY A 181 -0.94 12.43 -8.32
C GLY A 181 -1.05 11.39 -7.19
N GLU A 182 0.03 11.14 -6.46
CA GLU A 182 0.02 10.25 -5.28
C GLU A 182 -0.87 10.80 -4.16
N MET A 183 -0.88 12.13 -3.95
CA MET A 183 -1.74 12.79 -2.96
C MET A 183 -3.22 12.64 -3.32
N GLU A 184 -3.59 12.81 -4.59
CA GLU A 184 -4.96 12.61 -5.06
C GLU A 184 -5.43 11.16 -4.80
N VAL A 185 -4.58 10.18 -5.12
CA VAL A 185 -4.86 8.76 -4.81
C VAL A 185 -4.97 8.55 -3.29
N ALA A 186 -4.07 9.13 -2.51
CA ALA A 186 -4.08 9.00 -1.05
C ALA A 186 -5.32 9.62 -0.41
N VAL A 187 -5.91 10.66 -1.01
CA VAL A 187 -7.16 11.27 -0.55
C VAL A 187 -8.35 10.35 -0.80
N HIS A 188 -8.40 9.63 -1.92
CA HIS A 188 -9.51 8.73 -2.24
C HIS A 188 -9.41 7.33 -1.62
N LEU A 189 -8.19 6.90 -1.25
CA LEU A 189 -7.95 5.56 -0.72
C LEU A 189 -8.76 5.24 0.56
N PRO A 190 -8.87 6.12 1.57
CA PRO A 190 -9.65 5.85 2.78
C PRO A 190 -11.13 5.59 2.48
N ASP A 191 -11.73 6.33 1.55
CA ASP A 191 -13.13 6.15 1.16
C ASP A 191 -13.33 4.78 0.52
N THR A 192 -12.45 4.39 -0.41
CA THR A 192 -12.51 3.06 -1.03
C THR A 192 -12.28 1.92 -0.03
N ILE A 193 -11.42 2.12 0.98
CA ILE A 193 -11.22 1.15 2.06
C ILE A 193 -12.50 1.02 2.88
N ALA A 194 -13.12 2.14 3.26
CA ALA A 194 -14.37 2.13 4.02
C ALA A 194 -15.50 1.44 3.24
N GLU A 195 -15.62 1.69 1.94
CA GLU A 195 -16.57 1.01 1.06
C GLU A 195 -16.32 -0.51 0.99
N LEU A 196 -15.05 -0.92 0.84
CA LEU A 196 -14.67 -2.33 0.80
C LEU A 196 -14.92 -3.01 2.14
N GLU A 197 -14.62 -2.36 3.26
CA GLU A 197 -14.91 -2.86 4.61
C GLU A 197 -16.41 -3.03 4.84
N ALA A 198 -17.23 -2.04 4.44
CA ALA A 198 -18.67 -2.12 4.51
C ALA A 198 -19.22 -3.28 3.66
N ARG A 199 -18.70 -3.45 2.44
CA ARG A 199 -19.09 -4.55 1.55
C ARG A 199 -18.70 -5.92 2.10
N VAL A 200 -17.50 -6.04 2.69
CA VAL A 200 -17.05 -7.27 3.35
C VAL A 200 -17.90 -7.58 4.57
N ALA A 201 -18.27 -6.56 5.37
CA ALA A 201 -19.18 -6.74 6.50
C ALA A 201 -20.56 -7.24 6.05
N ALA A 202 -21.13 -6.62 5.01
CA ALA A 202 -22.40 -7.03 4.43
C ALA A 202 -22.35 -8.48 3.89
N LEU A 203 -21.28 -8.84 3.16
CA LEU A 203 -21.09 -10.22 2.67
C LEU A 203 -20.94 -11.24 3.80
N ARG A 204 -20.23 -10.87 4.88
CA ARG A 204 -20.13 -11.74 6.06
C ARG A 204 -21.48 -11.93 6.74
N GLU A 205 -22.30 -10.90 6.82
CA GLU A 205 -23.63 -11.01 7.41
C GLU A 205 -24.56 -11.86 6.54
N GLN A 206 -24.59 -11.62 5.22
CA GLN A 206 -25.30 -12.48 4.28
C GLN A 206 -24.85 -13.94 4.36
N GLN A 207 -23.55 -14.18 4.55
CA GLN A 207 -23.02 -15.52 4.74
C GLN A 207 -23.55 -16.15 6.04
N LYS A 208 -23.57 -15.41 7.15
CA LYS A 208 -24.13 -15.89 8.43
C LYS A 208 -25.62 -16.18 8.31
N GLU A 209 -26.40 -15.28 7.73
CA GLU A 209 -27.84 -15.47 7.50
C GLU A 209 -28.11 -16.71 6.65
N ARG A 210 -27.35 -16.88 5.56
CA ARG A 210 -27.47 -18.04 4.68
C ARG A 210 -27.09 -19.34 5.39
N LEU A 211 -26.09 -19.31 6.27
CA LEU A 211 -25.71 -20.45 7.10
C LEU A 211 -26.74 -20.77 8.19
N ALA A 212 -27.40 -19.75 8.75
CA ALA A 212 -28.46 -19.89 9.75
C ALA A 212 -29.80 -20.37 9.15
N ALA A 213 -30.08 -19.98 7.89
CA ALA A 213 -31.30 -20.34 7.18
C ALA A 213 -31.31 -21.79 6.68
N VAL A 214 -30.17 -22.50 6.67
CA VAL A 214 -30.10 -23.93 6.31
C VAL A 214 -30.45 -24.77 7.54
N PRO A 215 -31.63 -25.43 7.59
CA PRO A 215 -32.00 -26.27 8.72
C PRO A 215 -31.04 -27.48 8.76
N GLY A 216 -30.37 -27.68 9.90
CA GLY A 216 -29.36 -28.74 10.06
C GLY A 216 -27.93 -28.35 9.66
N SER A 217 -27.66 -27.06 9.42
CA SER A 217 -26.32 -26.54 9.17
C SER A 217 -25.40 -26.87 10.35
N ARG A 218 -24.50 -27.83 10.15
CA ARG A 218 -23.50 -28.21 11.16
C ARG A 218 -22.53 -27.04 11.33
N PRO A 219 -22.20 -26.63 12.57
CA PRO A 219 -21.26 -25.54 12.82
C PRO A 219 -19.86 -25.81 12.22
N GLU A 220 -19.53 -27.08 11.97
CA GLU A 220 -18.32 -27.52 11.26
C GLU A 220 -18.28 -27.13 9.78
N MET A 221 -19.42 -26.83 9.14
CA MET A 221 -19.49 -26.36 7.75
C MET A 221 -19.39 -24.85 7.63
N ALA A 222 -19.52 -24.12 8.75
CA ALA A 222 -19.45 -22.67 8.82
C ALA A 222 -18.06 -22.14 9.21
N MET A 223 -17.06 -23.02 9.38
CA MET A 223 -15.72 -22.61 9.81
C MET A 223 -14.84 -22.11 8.66
N PRO A 224 -13.93 -21.16 8.91
CA PRO A 224 -12.94 -20.71 7.93
C PRO A 224 -12.03 -21.86 7.47
N LEU A 225 -11.51 -21.76 6.24
CA LEU A 225 -10.68 -22.79 5.61
C LEU A 225 -9.47 -23.24 6.47
N GLY A 226 -8.85 -22.33 7.21
CA GLY A 226 -7.75 -22.68 8.11
C GLY A 226 -8.19 -23.61 9.24
N ARG A 227 -9.37 -23.35 9.81
CA ARG A 227 -9.95 -24.16 10.89
C ARG A 227 -10.48 -25.49 10.36
N THR A 228 -11.04 -25.54 9.15
CA THR A 228 -11.47 -26.79 8.52
C THR A 228 -10.30 -27.74 8.31
N ARG A 229 -9.16 -27.24 7.82
CA ARG A 229 -7.94 -28.03 7.66
C ARG A 229 -7.44 -28.60 8.98
N ALA A 230 -7.43 -27.80 10.04
CA ALA A 230 -7.01 -28.27 11.36
C ALA A 230 -7.90 -29.41 11.89
N VAL A 231 -9.22 -29.27 11.79
CA VAL A 231 -10.17 -30.31 12.20
C VAL A 231 -10.03 -31.56 11.34
N VAL A 232 -9.79 -31.41 10.03
CA VAL A 232 -9.55 -32.57 9.14
C VAL A 232 -8.30 -33.33 9.54
N GLU A 233 -7.20 -32.65 9.87
CA GLU A 233 -5.97 -33.31 10.33
C GLU A 233 -6.17 -34.00 11.69
N GLU A 234 -6.93 -33.40 12.61
CA GLU A 234 -7.30 -34.04 13.88
C GLU A 234 -8.11 -35.32 13.65
N ARG A 235 -9.17 -35.25 12.82
CA ARG A 235 -9.98 -36.42 12.47
C ARG A 235 -9.18 -37.50 11.74
N ARG A 236 -8.23 -37.13 10.89
CA ARG A 236 -7.29 -38.09 10.26
C ARG A 236 -6.41 -38.78 11.30
N GLY A 237 -5.92 -38.03 12.29
CA GLY A 237 -5.17 -38.59 13.42
C GLY A 237 -6.00 -39.56 14.26
N GLU A 238 -7.27 -39.23 14.53
CA GLU A 238 -8.21 -40.11 15.22
C GLU A 238 -8.49 -41.39 14.42
N LEU A 239 -8.75 -41.27 13.11
CA LEU A 239 -8.95 -42.43 12.23
C LEU A 239 -7.74 -43.35 12.24
N GLY A 240 -6.52 -42.82 12.14
CA GLY A 240 -5.30 -43.62 12.23
C GLY A 240 -5.04 -44.24 13.61
N ARG A 241 -5.63 -43.72 14.69
CA ARG A 241 -5.62 -44.39 16.01
C ARG A 241 -6.62 -45.54 16.05
N VAL A 242 -7.83 -45.30 15.56
CA VAL A 242 -8.89 -46.32 15.50
C VAL A 242 -8.47 -47.48 14.59
N GLU A 243 -7.88 -47.19 13.44
CA GLU A 243 -7.39 -48.21 12.51
C GLU A 243 -6.32 -49.11 13.15
N ARG A 244 -5.34 -48.53 13.86
CA ARG A 244 -4.36 -49.29 14.65
C ARG A 244 -5.01 -50.11 15.76
N ALA A 245 -6.03 -49.57 16.44
CA ALA A 245 -6.75 -50.31 17.46
C ALA A 245 -7.51 -51.51 16.87
N VAL A 246 -8.12 -51.35 15.69
CA VAL A 246 -8.78 -52.42 14.94
C VAL A 246 -7.76 -53.47 14.48
N GLU A 247 -6.58 -53.05 14.02
CA GLU A 247 -5.51 -53.98 13.64
C GLU A 247 -5.01 -54.80 14.83
N VAL A 248 -4.79 -54.19 15.99
CA VAL A 248 -4.39 -54.90 17.21
C VAL A 248 -5.50 -55.86 17.68
N LEU A 249 -6.74 -55.39 17.71
CA LEU A 249 -7.88 -56.19 18.16
C LEU A 249 -8.12 -57.37 17.21
N GLY A 250 -8.23 -57.10 15.91
CA GLY A 250 -8.48 -58.10 14.87
C GLY A 250 -7.29 -59.03 14.62
N GLY A 251 -6.07 -58.51 14.63
CA GLY A 251 -4.85 -59.27 14.32
C GLY A 251 -4.31 -60.09 15.48
N GLN A 252 -4.39 -59.60 16.72
CA GLN A 252 -3.77 -60.26 17.87
C GLN A 252 -4.77 -60.81 18.88
N GLN A 253 -5.77 -60.01 19.28
CA GLN A 253 -6.64 -60.37 20.40
C GLN A 253 -7.73 -61.35 20.00
N VAL A 254 -8.43 -61.10 18.89
CA VAL A 254 -9.49 -61.96 18.35
C VAL A 254 -8.99 -63.39 18.08
N PRO A 255 -7.87 -63.64 17.36
CA PRO A 255 -7.42 -65.01 17.11
C PRO A 255 -6.92 -65.71 18.38
N ARG A 256 -6.30 -64.99 19.33
CA ARG A 256 -5.91 -65.57 20.63
C ARG A 256 -7.12 -66.01 21.44
N LYS A 257 -8.13 -65.15 21.55
CA LYS A 257 -9.39 -65.46 22.24
C LYS A 257 -10.16 -66.58 21.54
N ARG A 258 -10.14 -66.62 20.20
CA ARG A 258 -10.71 -67.74 19.44
C ARG A 258 -10.04 -69.07 19.76
N LYS A 259 -8.69 -69.13 19.79
CA LYS A 259 -7.94 -70.33 20.19
C LYS A 259 -8.24 -70.74 21.64
N GLU A 260 -8.37 -69.77 22.55
CA GLU A 260 -8.74 -70.02 23.94
C GLU A 260 -10.15 -70.62 24.06
N VAL A 261 -11.12 -70.07 23.31
CA VAL A 261 -12.49 -70.63 23.24
C VAL A 261 -12.51 -72.03 22.63
N GLU A 262 -11.74 -72.28 21.56
CA GLU A 262 -11.62 -73.62 20.96
C GLU A 262 -11.01 -74.63 21.95
N ARG A 263 -9.99 -74.22 22.71
CA ARG A 263 -9.40 -75.05 23.77
C ARG A 263 -10.42 -75.35 24.88
N LEU A 264 -11.11 -74.33 25.40
CA LEU A 264 -12.12 -74.51 26.44
C LEU A 264 -13.28 -75.38 25.94
N ARG A 265 -13.70 -75.25 24.67
CA ARG A 265 -14.69 -76.15 24.05
C ARG A 265 -14.21 -77.60 24.00
N ALA A 266 -12.94 -77.84 23.68
CA ALA A 266 -12.36 -79.17 23.69
C ALA A 266 -12.30 -79.76 25.12
N GLU A 267 -11.95 -78.95 26.12
CA GLU A 267 -11.94 -79.35 27.54
C GLU A 267 -13.36 -79.67 28.03
N VAL A 268 -14.36 -78.83 27.73
CA VAL A 268 -15.77 -79.08 28.06
C VAL A 268 -16.28 -80.36 27.38
N GLY A 269 -16.02 -80.55 26.09
CA GLY A 269 -16.42 -81.77 25.39
C GLY A 269 -15.73 -83.03 25.96
N GLY A 270 -14.51 -82.92 26.47
CA GLY A 270 -13.83 -84.00 27.19
C GLY A 270 -14.49 -84.31 28.55
N LEU A 271 -14.90 -83.27 29.29
CA LEU A 271 -15.62 -83.42 30.56
C LEU A 271 -17.02 -83.99 30.36
N GLU A 272 -17.73 -83.57 29.32
CA GLU A 272 -19.04 -84.13 28.93
C GLU A 272 -18.92 -85.62 28.60
N LYS A 273 -17.93 -86.03 27.80
CA LYS A 273 -17.65 -87.45 27.54
C LYS A 273 -17.33 -88.24 28.82
N ARG A 274 -16.55 -87.66 29.74
CA ARG A 274 -16.26 -88.29 31.06
C ARG A 274 -17.53 -88.40 31.91
N ARG A 275 -18.41 -87.39 31.88
CA ARG A 275 -19.71 -87.42 32.54
C ARG A 275 -20.62 -88.50 31.95
N GLU A 276 -20.68 -88.61 30.62
CA GLU A 276 -21.45 -89.67 29.95
C GLU A 276 -20.90 -91.06 30.28
N ASN A 277 -19.59 -91.27 30.19
CA ASN A 277 -18.96 -92.54 30.52
C ASN A 277 -19.17 -92.94 31.99
N SER A 278 -19.06 -91.99 32.93
CA SER A 278 -19.36 -92.25 34.34
C SER A 278 -20.84 -92.50 34.60
N ALA A 279 -21.74 -91.80 33.90
CA ALA A 279 -23.18 -92.05 33.96
C ALA A 279 -23.53 -93.44 33.40
N VAL A 280 -22.91 -93.86 32.29
CA VAL A 280 -23.06 -95.21 31.73
C VAL A 280 -22.48 -96.25 32.69
N ALA A 281 -21.27 -96.05 33.22
CA ALA A 281 -20.68 -96.94 34.21
C ALA A 281 -21.54 -97.07 35.48
N ALA A 282 -22.13 -95.96 35.95
CA ALA A 282 -23.06 -95.95 37.08
C ALA A 282 -24.37 -96.69 36.76
N ARG A 283 -24.92 -96.52 35.54
CA ARG A 283 -26.09 -97.28 35.06
C ARG A 283 -25.80 -98.77 34.93
N GLU A 284 -24.63 -99.14 34.42
CA GLU A 284 -24.20 -100.53 34.36
C GLU A 284 -23.93 -101.12 35.75
N ALA A 285 -23.35 -100.36 36.68
CA ALA A 285 -23.18 -100.78 38.07
C ALA A 285 -24.53 -100.98 38.76
N LYS A 286 -25.50 -100.07 38.52
CA LYS A 286 -26.89 -100.22 38.98
C LYS A 286 -27.52 -101.49 38.38
N ARG A 287 -27.36 -101.72 37.08
CA ARG A 287 -27.86 -102.94 36.41
C ARG A 287 -27.18 -104.21 36.92
N ARG A 288 -25.88 -104.19 37.22
CA ARG A 288 -25.17 -105.33 37.85
C ARG A 288 -25.65 -105.56 39.29
N ARG A 289 -25.93 -104.50 40.05
CA ARG A 289 -26.48 -104.60 41.41
C ARG A 289 -27.92 -105.12 41.40
N GLU A 290 -28.76 -104.64 40.49
CA GLU A 290 -30.14 -105.12 40.31
C GLU A 290 -30.16 -106.57 39.80
N GLY A 291 -29.26 -106.94 38.89
CA GLY A 291 -29.09 -108.34 38.46
C GLY A 291 -28.50 -109.27 39.53
N ALA A 292 -27.75 -108.75 40.49
CA ALA A 292 -27.23 -109.52 41.63
C ALA A 292 -28.22 -109.59 42.81
N GLN A 293 -29.05 -108.56 43.03
CA GLN A 293 -30.09 -108.56 44.07
C GLN A 293 -31.39 -109.24 43.61
N GLY A 294 -31.70 -109.24 42.31
CA GLY A 294 -32.88 -109.90 41.75
C GLY A 294 -32.86 -111.43 41.87
N GLY A 295 -31.71 -112.05 42.16
CA GLY A 295 -31.65 -113.48 42.47
C GLY A 295 -32.09 -113.81 43.90
N MET A 296 -31.91 -112.90 44.86
CA MET A 296 -32.22 -113.13 46.28
C MET A 296 -33.69 -112.85 46.62
N GLU A 297 -34.32 -111.86 45.98
CA GLU A 297 -35.75 -111.58 46.18
C GLU A 297 -36.64 -112.65 45.55
N ASP A 298 -36.30 -113.19 44.37
CA ASP A 298 -37.02 -114.29 43.75
C ASP A 298 -36.89 -115.61 44.55
N GLU A 299 -35.73 -115.88 45.17
CA GLU A 299 -35.56 -117.03 46.08
C GLU A 299 -36.39 -116.88 47.37
N LEU A 300 -36.48 -115.66 47.91
CA LEU A 300 -37.29 -115.35 49.08
C LEU A 300 -38.80 -115.40 48.77
N GLU A 301 -39.24 -114.93 47.61
CA GLU A 301 -40.63 -115.06 47.17
C GLU A 301 -41.00 -116.51 46.86
N ALA A 302 -40.10 -117.29 46.24
CA ALA A 302 -40.32 -118.72 46.01
C ALA A 302 -40.47 -119.48 47.34
N ARG A 303 -39.62 -119.18 48.34
CA ARG A 303 -39.77 -119.72 49.70
C ARG A 303 -41.06 -119.24 50.37
N GLY A 304 -41.42 -117.97 50.23
CA GLY A 304 -42.66 -117.42 50.79
C GLY A 304 -43.92 -118.06 50.20
N ARG A 305 -43.94 -118.32 48.88
CA ARG A 305 -45.04 -119.04 48.21
C ARG A 305 -45.11 -120.49 48.68
N TRP A 306 -43.96 -121.15 48.84
CA TRP A 306 -43.90 -122.51 49.37
C TRP A 306 -44.40 -122.59 50.81
N PHE A 307 -43.96 -121.66 51.68
CA PHE A 307 -44.44 -121.60 53.06
C PHE A 307 -45.94 -121.32 53.14
N ARG A 308 -46.49 -120.38 52.35
CA ARG A 308 -47.95 -120.15 52.29
C ARG A 308 -48.72 -121.35 51.75
N ALA A 309 -48.20 -122.05 50.75
CA ALA A 309 -48.82 -123.27 50.25
C ALA A 309 -48.81 -124.39 51.32
N SER A 310 -47.69 -124.54 52.05
CA SER A 310 -47.60 -125.49 53.16
C SER A 310 -48.55 -125.12 54.32
N GLU A 311 -48.69 -123.82 54.61
CA GLU A 311 -49.62 -123.30 55.61
C GLU A 311 -51.09 -123.53 55.20
N ALA A 312 -51.42 -123.35 53.92
CA ALA A 312 -52.75 -123.64 53.39
C ALA A 312 -53.11 -125.13 53.49
N VAL A 313 -52.17 -126.03 53.18
CA VAL A 313 -52.37 -127.48 53.33
C VAL A 313 -52.51 -127.86 54.81
N LEU A 314 -51.69 -127.30 55.69
CA LEU A 314 -51.78 -127.53 57.14
C LEU A 314 -53.10 -127.01 57.73
N ARG A 315 -53.59 -125.84 57.30
CA ARG A 315 -54.91 -125.32 57.69
C ARG A 315 -56.05 -126.24 57.22
N GLN A 316 -55.93 -126.86 56.05
CA GLN A 316 -56.96 -127.73 55.49
C GLN A 316 -57.02 -129.12 56.15
N VAL A 317 -55.90 -129.60 56.72
CA VAL A 317 -55.84 -130.89 57.44
C VAL A 317 -56.25 -130.77 58.91
N LEU A 318 -56.15 -129.58 59.49
CA LEU A 318 -56.43 -129.34 60.92
C LEU A 318 -57.83 -128.75 61.21
N ASP A 319 -58.68 -128.52 60.21
CA ASP A 319 -60.08 -128.08 60.35
C ASP A 319 -60.30 -126.90 61.33
N LEU A 320 -59.34 -125.96 61.35
CA LEU A 320 -59.41 -124.73 62.14
C LEU A 320 -60.08 -123.61 61.33
N LYS A 321 -61.33 -123.29 61.65
CA LYS A 321 -62.02 -122.08 61.15
C LYS A 321 -61.35 -120.83 61.70
N GLY A 322 -60.82 -119.98 60.81
CA GLY A 322 -60.23 -118.67 61.09
C GLY A 322 -59.41 -118.19 59.92
#